data_AF-A0A356QEE3-F1
#
_entry.id   AF-A0A356QEE3-F1
#
_cell.length_a   1.000
_cell.length_b   1.000
_cell.length_c   1.000
_cell.angle_alpha   90.00
_cell.angle_beta   90.00
_cell.angle_gamma   90.00
#
_symmetry.space_group_name_H-M   'P 1'
#
loop_
_entity.id
_entity.type
_entity.pdbx_description
1 polymer ?
#
loop_
_entity_poly.entity_id
_entity_poly.type
_entity_poly.pdbx_seq_one_letter_code
_entity_poly.pdbx_strand_id
1 'polypeptide(L)'
;AILAGGRIPEYHQHASELTPAQYIDKVSRKEIYDPILSFQLANDFQVKRLLRKYLPEDEQSRGYATLLEWNNILFEPAENVL
;
A
#
# COMPACT_ATOMS: atom_id res chain seq x y z
N ALA A 1 6.30 -1.07 14.83
CA ALA A 1 5.51 -0.78 13.61
C ALA A 1 5.16 -2.09 12.92
N ILE A 2 3.98 -2.17 12.30
CA ILE A 2 3.60 -3.32 11.47
C ILE A 2 3.89 -2.96 10.01
N LEU A 3 4.57 -3.83 9.28
CA LEU A 3 4.82 -3.69 7.85
C LEU A 3 4.01 -4.73 7.08
N ALA A 4 3.24 -4.28 6.09
CA ALA A 4 2.38 -5.13 5.27
C ALA A 4 2.60 -4.86 3.77
N GLY A 5 2.47 -5.90 2.95
CA GLY A 5 2.37 -5.77 1.49
C GLY A 5 0.90 -5.58 1.08
N GLY A 6 0.58 -4.46 0.44
CA GLY A 6 -0.74 -4.18 -0.13
C GLY A 6 -0.77 -4.47 -1.63
N ARG A 7 -1.81 -5.16 -2.09
CA ARG A 7 -2.09 -5.31 -3.53
C ARG A 7 -2.87 -4.10 -4.02
N ILE A 8 -2.64 -3.73 -5.27
CA ILE A 8 -3.38 -2.68 -6.00
C ILE A 8 -4.09 -3.30 -7.20
N PRO A 9 -5.14 -4.12 -6.97
CA PRO A 9 -5.71 -4.99 -8.00
C PRO A 9 -6.34 -4.19 -9.15
N GLU A 10 -6.87 -3.00 -8.89
CA GLU A 10 -7.52 -2.17 -9.91
C GLU A 10 -6.53 -1.33 -10.73
N TYR A 11 -5.23 -1.36 -10.39
CA TYR A 11 -4.23 -0.54 -11.08
C TYR A 11 -4.11 -0.87 -12.57
N HIS A 12 -4.30 -2.12 -13.01
CA HIS A 12 -4.26 -2.47 -14.44
C HIS A 12 -5.22 -1.65 -15.31
N GLN A 13 -6.36 -1.22 -14.77
CA GLN A 13 -7.35 -0.41 -15.48
C GLN A 13 -6.86 1.01 -15.74
N HIS A 14 -5.97 1.51 -14.89
CA HIS A 14 -5.41 2.85 -14.97
C HIS A 14 -3.94 2.86 -15.44
N ALA A 15 -3.32 1.70 -15.60
CA ALA A 15 -1.90 1.55 -15.93
C ALA A 15 -1.52 2.05 -17.34
N SER A 16 -2.50 2.35 -18.20
CA SER A 16 -2.30 3.02 -19.50
C SER A 16 -2.11 4.53 -19.37
N GLU A 17 -2.67 5.15 -18.33
CA GLU A 17 -2.75 6.61 -18.17
C GLU A 17 -1.96 7.11 -16.97
N LEU A 18 -1.85 6.30 -15.92
CA LEU A 18 -1.24 6.64 -14.65
C LEU A 18 -0.07 5.73 -14.35
N THR A 19 0.99 6.32 -13.79
CA THR A 19 2.03 5.54 -13.10
C THR A 19 1.48 5.00 -11.77
N PRO A 20 2.09 3.95 -11.17
CA PRO A 20 1.60 3.41 -9.91
C PRO A 20 1.63 4.45 -8.78
N ALA A 21 2.62 5.35 -8.80
CA ALA A 21 2.73 6.42 -7.84
C ALA A 21 1.58 7.44 -7.97
N GLN A 22 1.22 7.83 -9.20
CA GLN A 22 0.08 8.72 -9.44
C GLN A 22 -1.25 8.06 -9.07
N TYR A 23 -1.38 6.76 -9.34
CA TYR A 23 -2.55 5.98 -8.93
C TYR A 23 -2.72 6.00 -7.41
N ILE A 24 -1.66 5.71 -6.66
CA ILE A 24 -1.68 5.74 -5.19
C ILE A 24 -2.03 7.13 -4.65
N ASP A 25 -1.46 8.19 -5.23
CA ASP A 25 -1.76 9.57 -4.84
C ASP A 25 -3.24 9.93 -5.12
N LYS A 26 -3.79 9.48 -6.24
CA LYS A 26 -5.22 9.67 -6.54
C LYS A 26 -6.14 8.88 -5.61
N VAL A 27 -5.75 7.66 -5.23
CA VAL A 27 -6.49 6.87 -4.24
C VAL A 27 -6.44 7.52 -2.86
N SER A 28 -5.27 8.05 -2.44
CA SER A 28 -5.15 8.75 -1.15
C SER A 28 -5.96 10.05 -1.09
N ARG A 29 -6.10 10.75 -2.24
CA ARG A 29 -7.00 11.90 -2.42
C ARG A 29 -8.48 11.54 -2.58
N LYS A 30 -8.82 10.25 -2.60
CA LYS A 30 -10.16 9.71 -2.86
C LYS A 30 -10.73 10.08 -4.24
N GLU A 31 -9.85 10.36 -5.21
CA GLU A 31 -10.23 10.60 -6.61
C GLU A 31 -10.46 9.28 -7.38
N ILE A 32 -9.74 8.23 -6.98
CA ILE A 32 -9.91 6.86 -7.48
C ILE A 32 -10.26 5.96 -6.31
N TYR A 33 -11.18 5.04 -6.53
CA TYR A 33 -11.55 4.05 -5.53
C TYR A 33 -10.88 2.72 -5.85
N ASP A 34 -9.97 2.31 -4.98
CA ASP A 34 -9.41 0.95 -4.95
C ASP A 34 -9.90 0.23 -3.69
N PRO A 35 -10.58 -0.92 -3.80
CA PRO A 35 -11.19 -1.57 -2.62
C PRO A 35 -10.15 -2.01 -1.58
N ILE A 36 -8.92 -2.36 -1.99
CA ILE A 36 -7.88 -2.83 -1.07
C ILE A 36 -7.10 -1.63 -0.51
N LEU A 37 -6.60 -0.76 -1.39
CA LEU A 37 -5.77 0.36 -0.98
C LEU A 37 -6.59 1.41 -0.22
N SER A 38 -7.83 1.70 -0.63
CA SER A 38 -8.69 2.63 0.12
C SER A 38 -9.01 2.11 1.51
N PHE A 39 -9.25 0.80 1.66
CA PHE A 39 -9.47 0.18 2.97
C PHE A 39 -8.22 0.30 3.85
N GLN A 40 -7.03 0.03 3.32
CA GLN A 40 -5.78 0.15 4.06
C GLN A 40 -5.54 1.59 4.52
N LEU A 41 -5.69 2.57 3.64
CA LEU A 41 -5.55 3.99 3.96
C LEU A 41 -6.59 4.46 5.00
N ALA A 42 -7.81 3.91 4.95
CA ALA A 42 -8.85 4.21 5.94
C ALA A 42 -8.56 3.63 7.33
N ASN A 43 -7.65 2.65 7.45
CA ASN A 43 -7.20 2.06 8.71
C ASN A 43 -5.82 2.61 9.16
N ASP A 44 -5.51 3.85 8.78
CA ASP A 44 -4.27 4.57 9.13
C ASP A 44 -2.96 3.93 8.62
N PHE A 45 -3.03 3.00 7.66
CA PHE A 45 -1.82 2.52 7.00
C PHE A 45 -1.25 3.61 6.09
N GLN A 46 0.06 3.81 6.16
CA GLN A 46 0.79 4.76 5.32
C GLN A 46 1.56 4.01 4.24
N VAL A 47 1.47 4.45 2.98
CA VAL A 47 2.28 3.89 1.89
C VAL A 47 3.71 4.42 2.03
N LYS A 48 4.65 3.55 2.40
CA LYS A 48 6.06 3.94 2.56
C LYS A 48 6.86 3.78 1.28
N ARG A 49 6.60 2.72 0.51
CA ARG A 49 7.33 2.41 -0.74
C ARG A 49 6.45 1.67 -1.74
N LEU A 50 6.77 1.84 -3.03
CA LEU A 50 6.26 0.99 -4.10
C LEU A 50 7.25 -0.17 -4.32
N LEU A 51 6.77 -1.39 -4.16
CA LEU A 51 7.51 -2.61 -4.49
C LEU A 51 7.26 -2.96 -5.95
N ARG A 52 8.34 -3.07 -6.74
CA ARG A 52 8.29 -3.47 -8.15
C ARG A 52 8.65 -4.95 -8.27
N LYS A 53 7.98 -5.69 -9.15
CA LYS A 53 8.19 -7.13 -9.38
C LYS A 53 7.98 -7.99 -8.12
N TYR A 54 7.05 -7.59 -7.25
CA TYR A 54 6.77 -8.32 -6.00
C TYR A 54 6.15 -9.70 -6.28
N LEU A 55 5.26 -9.76 -7.28
CA LEU A 55 4.69 -11.00 -7.77
C LEU A 55 4.58 -10.92 -9.31
N PRO A 56 5.53 -11.50 -10.06
CA PRO A 56 5.56 -11.38 -11.53
C PRO A 56 4.32 -11.97 -12.21
N GLU A 57 3.67 -12.93 -11.55
CA GLU A 57 2.49 -13.65 -12.03
C GLU A 57 1.18 -12.87 -11.81
N ASP A 58 1.23 -11.73 -11.11
CA ASP A 58 0.05 -10.88 -10.88
C ASP A 58 -0.18 -9.92 -12.04
N GLU A 59 -0.89 -10.40 -13.07
CA GLU A 59 -1.25 -9.60 -14.25
C GLU A 59 -2.10 -8.37 -13.90
N GLN A 60 -2.93 -8.45 -12.85
CA GLN A 60 -3.85 -7.38 -12.45
C GLN A 60 -3.13 -6.21 -11.75
N SER A 61 -2.03 -6.47 -11.05
CA SER A 61 -1.19 -5.41 -10.48
C SER A 61 0.03 -5.10 -11.34
N ARG A 62 0.22 -5.81 -12.46
CA ARG A 62 1.45 -5.80 -13.29
C ARG A 62 2.73 -6.02 -12.46
N GLY A 63 2.61 -6.80 -11.38
CA GLY A 63 3.69 -7.09 -10.43
C GLY A 63 4.08 -5.93 -9.50
N TYR A 64 3.24 -4.92 -9.35
CA TYR A 64 3.43 -3.84 -8.38
C TYR A 64 2.68 -4.13 -7.07
N ALA A 65 3.33 -3.83 -5.94
CA ALA A 65 2.71 -3.88 -4.62
C ALA A 65 3.09 -2.63 -3.82
N THR A 66 2.31 -2.29 -2.80
CA THR A 66 2.62 -1.21 -1.86
C THR A 66 3.20 -1.77 -0.58
N LEU A 67 4.29 -1.21 -0.09
CA LEU A 67 4.73 -1.44 1.29
C LEU A 67 4.00 -0.44 2.18
N LEU A 68 3.16 -0.97 3.07
CA LEU A 68 2.36 -0.22 4.01
C LEU A 68 2.97 -0.34 5.40
N GLU A 69 2.96 0.76 6.13
CA GLU A 69 3.38 0.80 7.53
C GLU A 69 2.22 1.30 8.37
N TRP A 70 1.94 0.58 9.44
CA TRP A 70 1.09 1.06 10.52
C TRP A 70 1.96 1.39 11.73
N ASN A 71 1.97 2.66 12.10
CA ASN A 71 2.75 3.17 13.22
C ASN A 71 1.96 3.01 14.51
N ASN A 72 2.33 2.01 15.32
CA ASN A 72 1.83 1.89 16.68
C ASN A 72 2.64 2.83 17.58
N ILE A 73 2.15 4.05 17.73
CA ILE A 73 2.79 5.14 18.51
C ILE A 73 2.73 4.87 20.02
N LEU A 74 1.85 3.97 20.46
CA LEU A 74 1.63 3.61 21.88
C LEU A 74 2.40 2.36 22.31
N PHE A 75 3.17 1.75 21.40
CA PHE A 75 3.96 0.58 21.73
C PHE A 75 5.27 1.00 22.39
N GLU A 76 5.29 1.01 23.72
CA GLU A 76 6.52 1.00 24.50
C GLU A 76 7.02 -0.45 24.59
N PRO A 77 8.22 -0.77 24.10
CA PRO A 77 8.80 -2.08 24.34
C PRO A 77 8.97 -2.25 25.84
N ALA A 78 8.45 -3.34 26.41
CA ALA A 78 8.71 -3.68 27.80
C ALA A 78 10.23 -3.72 28.00
N GLU A 79 10.72 -2.88 28.90
CA GLU A 79 12.12 -2.81 29.28
C GLU A 79 12.54 -4.23 29.70
N ASN A 80 13.52 -4.82 29.00
CA ASN A 80 14.08 -6.10 29.42
C ASN A 80 14.76 -5.88 30.77
N VAL A 81 14.07 -6.23 31.85
CA VAL A 81 14.66 -6.34 33.17
C VAL A 81 15.63 -7.52 33.11
N LEU A 82 16.92 -7.21 32.94
CA LEU A 82 18.04 -8.15 33.11
C LEU A 82 18.25 -8.46 34.59
#